data_AF-A0A484M7T9-F1
#
_entry.id   AF-A0A484M7T9-F1
#
_cell.length_a   1.000
_cell.length_b   1.000
_cell.length_c   1.000
_cell.angle_alpha   90.00
_cell.angle_beta   90.00
_cell.angle_gamma   90.00
#
_symmetry.space_group_name_H-M   'P 1'
#
loop_
_entity.id
_entity.type
_entity.pdbx_description
1 polymer ?
#
loop_
_entity_poly.entity_id
_entity_poly.type
_entity_poly.pdbx_seq_one_letter_code
_entity_poly.pdbx_strand_id
1 'polypeptide(L)'
;MGSSSGSRRRVVVRYVGGVDLSFLRNDPSIACGVLVVLDLQTLQVVYEDYSLVRLQIPYIPGFLAFREAPVLLGLLQKMKANSHPFYPEILLVDGNGLLHPQGKFYSF
;
A
#
# COMPACT_ATOMS: atom_id res chain seq x y z
N MET A 1 -40.69 17.65 22.69
CA MET A 1 -40.25 16.60 21.75
C MET A 1 -38.93 17.05 21.15
N GLY A 2 -37.81 16.53 21.68
CA GLY A 2 -36.47 16.89 21.24
C GLY A 2 -36.08 16.03 20.04
N SER A 3 -35.93 16.66 18.88
CA SER A 3 -35.42 16.00 17.68
C SER A 3 -33.89 16.14 17.67
N SER A 4 -33.19 15.19 18.28
CA SER A 4 -31.74 15.07 18.17
C SER A 4 -31.38 14.62 16.75
N SER A 5 -31.06 15.57 15.87
CA SER A 5 -30.49 15.31 14.56
C SER A 5 -29.07 14.75 14.75
N GLY A 6 -28.95 13.42 14.68
CA GLY A 6 -27.66 12.74 14.69
C GLY A 6 -26.85 13.14 13.46
N SER A 7 -25.95 14.12 13.62
CA SER A 7 -24.95 14.46 12.63
C SER A 7 -24.04 13.24 12.45
N ARG A 8 -24.18 12.53 11.32
CA ARG A 8 -23.21 11.51 10.91
C ARG A 8 -21.88 12.23 10.74
N ARG A 9 -20.94 12.04 11.68
CA ARG A 9 -19.54 12.46 11.49
C ARG A 9 -19.03 11.79 10.22
N ARG A 10 -18.85 12.58 9.17
CA ARG A 10 -18.20 12.13 7.94
C ARG A 10 -16.71 11.99 8.29
N VAL A 11 -16.24 10.75 8.41
CA VAL A 11 -14.79 10.49 8.55
C VAL A 11 -14.15 10.95 7.25
N VAL A 12 -13.37 12.02 7.32
CA VAL A 12 -12.60 12.52 6.20
C VAL A 12 -11.23 11.85 6.30
N VAL A 13 -10.98 10.90 5.40
CA VAL A 13 -9.64 10.32 5.22
C VAL A 13 -8.69 11.47 4.92
N ARG A 14 -7.59 11.54 5.66
CA ARG A 14 -6.57 12.58 5.51
C ARG A 14 -5.36 12.07 4.75
N TYR A 15 -4.85 10.90 5.12
CA TYR A 15 -3.62 10.36 4.55
C TYR A 15 -3.89 9.12 3.71
N VAL A 16 -3.53 9.17 2.44
CA VAL A 16 -3.61 8.04 1.50
C VAL A 16 -2.21 7.63 1.09
N GLY A 17 -1.87 6.37 1.37
CA GLY A 17 -0.63 5.76 0.92
C GLY A 17 -0.79 5.21 -0.50
N GLY A 18 0.24 5.34 -1.31
CA GLY A 18 0.41 4.65 -2.58
C GLY A 18 1.62 3.74 -2.51
N VAL A 19 1.50 2.52 -3.02
CA VAL A 19 2.62 1.59 -3.15
C VAL A 19 2.69 1.03 -4.55
N ASP A 20 3.93 0.93 -5.05
CA ASP A 20 4.27 0.30 -6.32
C ASP A 20 5.55 -0.53 -6.12
N LEU A 21 5.71 -1.56 -6.94
CA LEU A 21 6.94 -2.33 -7.02
C LEU A 21 7.31 -2.60 -8.48
N SER A 22 8.49 -2.10 -8.84
CA SER A 22 9.02 -2.18 -10.19
C SER A 22 10.33 -2.95 -10.23
N PHE A 23 10.55 -3.74 -11.29
CA PHE A 23 11.78 -4.51 -11.48
C PHE A 23 12.83 -3.70 -12.25
N LEU A 24 14.11 -3.89 -11.92
CA LEU A 24 15.19 -3.28 -12.69
C LEU A 24 15.25 -3.88 -14.09
N ARG A 25 15.32 -3.01 -15.11
CA ARG A 25 15.40 -3.41 -16.51
C ARG A 25 16.63 -4.29 -16.81
N ASN A 26 17.74 -4.00 -16.16
CA ASN A 26 19.03 -4.68 -16.40
C ASN A 26 19.20 -5.95 -15.56
N ASP A 27 18.46 -6.08 -14.46
CA ASP A 27 18.51 -7.25 -13.58
C ASP A 27 17.12 -7.51 -12.97
N PRO A 28 16.33 -8.45 -13.53
CA PRO A 28 14.99 -8.78 -13.04
C PRO A 28 15.00 -9.51 -11.68
N SER A 29 16.19 -9.83 -11.15
CA SER A 29 16.33 -10.30 -9.76
C SER A 29 16.25 -9.16 -8.75
N ILE A 30 16.36 -7.91 -9.18
CA ILE A 30 16.27 -6.73 -8.31
C ILE A 30 14.94 -6.02 -8.56
N ALA A 31 14.23 -5.74 -7.47
CA ALA A 31 13.02 -4.95 -7.46
C ALA A 31 13.20 -3.70 -6.59
N CYS A 32 12.51 -2.63 -6.95
CA CYS A 32 12.37 -1.40 -6.18
C CYS A 32 10.91 -1.29 -5.73
N GLY A 33 10.67 -1.43 -4.43
CA GLY A 33 9.38 -1.09 -3.84
C GLY A 33 9.39 0.36 -3.39
N VAL A 34 8.28 1.06 -3.59
CA VAL A 34 8.11 2.46 -3.20
C VAL A 34 6.84 2.60 -2.35
N LEU A 35 6.90 3.45 -1.33
CA LEU A 35 5.79 3.89 -0.52
C LEU A 35 5.74 5.42 -0.54
N VAL A 36 4.63 5.98 -0.98
CA VAL A 36 4.35 7.42 -0.91
C VAL A 36 3.13 7.66 -0.06
N VAL A 37 3.05 8.79 0.63
CA VAL A 37 1.83 9.23 1.32
C VAL A 37 1.45 10.62 0.86
N LEU A 38 0.18 10.76 0.47
CA LEU A 38 -0.45 11.98 0.03
C LEU A 38 -1.38 12.50 1.12
N ASP A 39 -1.30 13.79 1.45
CA ASP A 39 -2.35 14.48 2.22
C ASP A 39 -3.49 14.87 1.27
N LEU A 40 -4.68 14.29 1.44
CA LEU A 40 -5.82 14.54 0.56
C LEU A 40 -6.36 15.97 0.64
N GLN A 41 -6.07 16.72 1.70
CA GLN A 41 -6.54 18.11 1.82
C GLN A 41 -5.70 19.05 0.95
N THR A 42 -4.39 18.80 0.88
CA THR A 42 -3.43 19.67 0.17
C THR A 42 -2.98 19.09 -1.17
N LEU A 43 -3.25 17.80 -1.41
CA LEU A 43 -2.75 17.00 -2.53
C LEU A 43 -1.23 17.02 -2.64
N GLN A 44 -0.53 17.19 -1.51
CA GLN A 44 0.93 17.17 -1.44
C GLN A 44 1.43 15.83 -0.94
N VAL A 45 2.57 15.39 -1.49
CA VAL A 45 3.32 14.24 -0.97
C VAL A 45 3.97 14.68 0.34
N VAL A 46 3.59 14.02 1.43
CA VAL A 46 4.09 14.31 2.79
C VAL A 46 5.13 13.29 3.26
N TYR A 47 5.25 12.17 2.55
CA TYR A 47 6.24 11.13 2.83
C TYR A 47 6.52 10.31 1.57
N GLU A 48 7.79 9.95 1.39
CA GLU A 48 8.25 9.02 0.38
C GLU A 48 9.37 8.15 0.96
N ASP A 49 9.37 6.87 0.62
CA ASP A 49 10.42 5.92 0.98
C ASP A 49 10.48 4.82 -0.07
N TYR A 50 11.66 4.22 -0.22
CA TYR A 50 11.87 3.15 -1.18
C TYR A 50 12.81 2.09 -0.62
N SER A 51 12.71 0.88 -1.17
CA SER A 51 13.58 -0.23 -0.82
C SER A 51 13.94 -1.03 -2.07
N LEU A 52 15.25 -1.20 -2.27
CA LEU A 52 15.79 -2.11 -3.27
C LEU A 52 15.92 -3.49 -2.65
N VAL A 53 15.27 -4.48 -3.24
CA VAL A 53 15.25 -5.85 -2.75
C VAL A 53 15.67 -6.80 -3.86
N ARG A 54 16.57 -7.72 -3.53
CA ARG A 54 16.92 -8.83 -4.42
C ARG A 54 16.00 -10.01 -4.15
N LEU A 55 15.15 -10.33 -5.12
CA LEU A 55 14.19 -11.41 -5.03
C LEU A 55 14.87 -12.75 -5.29
N GLN A 56 14.91 -13.61 -4.27
CA GLN A 56 15.43 -14.98 -4.39
C GLN A 56 14.37 -15.97 -4.89
N ILE A 57 13.10 -15.57 -4.89
CA ILE A 57 11.98 -16.43 -5.32
C ILE A 57 11.76 -16.26 -6.83
N PRO A 58 11.75 -17.36 -7.62
CA PRO A 58 11.48 -17.29 -9.05
C PRO A 58 10.07 -16.79 -9.33
N TYR A 59 9.88 -16.13 -10.48
CA TYR A 59 8.55 -15.67 -10.89
C TYR A 59 7.66 -16.87 -11.26
N ILE A 60 6.55 -17.04 -10.54
CA ILE A 60 5.50 -17.98 -10.87
C ILE A 60 4.25 -17.17 -11.24
N PRO A 61 3.75 -17.25 -12.49
CA PRO A 61 2.54 -16.55 -12.90
C PRO A 61 1.37 -16.83 -11.95
N GLY A 62 0.67 -15.79 -11.50
CA GLY A 62 -0.42 -15.88 -10.52
C GLY A 62 0.01 -15.80 -9.05
N PHE A 63 1.30 -15.74 -8.74
CA PHE A 63 1.84 -15.63 -7.37
C PHE A 63 2.73 -14.39 -7.18
N LEU A 64 2.54 -13.36 -8.01
CA LEU A 64 3.35 -12.14 -7.96
C LEU A 64 3.26 -11.43 -6.60
N ALA A 65 2.08 -11.44 -5.98
CA ALA A 65 1.86 -10.86 -4.64
C ALA A 65 2.82 -11.42 -3.57
N PHE A 66 3.29 -12.67 -3.70
CA PHE A 66 4.27 -13.25 -2.75
C PHE A 66 5.67 -12.66 -2.90
N ARG A 67 6.00 -12.12 -4.09
CA ARG A 67 7.25 -11.40 -4.31
C ARG A 67 7.14 -9.95 -3.85
N GLU A 68 5.96 -9.34 -3.97
CA GLU A 68 5.75 -7.91 -3.72
C GLU A 68 5.40 -7.58 -2.26
N ALA A 69 4.46 -8.33 -1.68
CA ALA A 69 3.92 -8.03 -0.35
C ALA A 69 4.99 -7.94 0.75
N PRO A 70 6.04 -8.80 0.80
CA PRO A 70 7.07 -8.67 1.82
C PRO A 70 7.85 -7.35 1.75
N VAL A 71 8.13 -6.86 0.53
CA VAL A 71 8.87 -5.61 0.32
C VAL A 71 8.04 -4.41 0.76
N LEU A 72 6.79 -4.35 0.30
CA LEU A 72 5.87 -3.27 0.63
C LEU A 72 5.50 -3.26 2.12
N LEU A 73 5.34 -4.44 2.72
CA LEU A 73 5.13 -4.58 4.16
C LEU A 73 6.36 -4.08 4.95
N GLY A 74 7.57 -4.38 4.48
CA GLY A 74 8.81 -3.87 5.08
C GLY A 74 8.86 -2.34 5.12
N LEU A 75 8.44 -1.66 4.04
CA LEU A 75 8.33 -0.20 3.98
C LEU A 75 7.31 0.35 4.99
N LEU A 76 6.11 -0.24 5.05
CA LEU A 76 5.08 0.15 6.01
C LEU A 76 5.52 -0.09 7.47
N GLN A 77 6.22 -1.19 7.73
CA GLN A 77 6.77 -1.50 9.06
C GLN A 77 7.86 -0.51 9.44
N LYS A 78 8.76 -0.16 8.52
CA LYS A 78 9.78 0.88 8.72
C LYS A 78 9.14 2.23 9.07
N MET A 79 8.14 2.65 8.31
CA MET A 79 7.40 3.88 8.58
C MET A 79 6.75 3.86 9.96
N LYS A 80 6.10 2.73 10.32
CA LYS A 80 5.46 2.53 11.63
C LYS A 80 6.47 2.53 12.79
N ALA A 81 7.60 1.85 12.63
CA ALA A 81 8.66 1.80 13.64
C ALA A 81 9.25 3.20 13.91
N ASN A 82 9.37 4.01 12.87
CA ASN A 82 9.81 5.40 12.96
C ASN A 82 8.72 6.35 13.50
N SER A 83 7.55 5.84 13.89
CA SER A 83 6.43 6.61 14.45
C SER A 83 6.06 7.85 13.60
N HIS A 84 6.03 7.69 12.27
CA HIS A 84 5.71 8.80 11.38
C HIS A 84 4.29 9.32 11.64
N PRO A 85 4.08 10.65 11.73
CA PRO A 85 2.78 11.25 12.01
C PRO A 85 1.78 11.09 10.85
N PHE A 86 2.27 10.71 9.66
CA PHE A 86 1.50 10.63 8.42
C PHE A 86 1.18 9.19 8.01
N TYR A 87 1.04 8.28 8.99
CA TYR A 87 0.74 6.89 8.66
C TYR A 87 -0.59 6.78 7.87
N PRO A 88 -0.61 6.10 6.72
CA PRO A 88 -1.77 6.13 5.82
C PRO A 88 -2.97 5.38 6.41
N GLU A 89 -4.17 5.94 6.21
CA GLU A 89 -5.44 5.33 6.60
C GLU A 89 -5.99 4.39 5.51
N ILE A 90 -5.67 4.72 4.25
CA ILE A 90 -5.98 3.92 3.06
C ILE A 90 -4.69 3.70 2.29
N LEU A 91 -4.51 2.48 1.79
CA LEU A 91 -3.40 2.12 0.92
C LEU A 91 -3.92 1.79 -0.48
N LEU A 92 -3.44 2.51 -1.48
CA LEU A 92 -3.62 2.20 -2.89
C LEU A 92 -2.42 1.36 -3.34
N VAL A 93 -2.70 0.16 -3.85
CA VAL A 93 -1.70 -0.79 -4.29
C VAL A 93 -1.79 -0.90 -5.80
N ASP A 94 -0.67 -0.72 -6.52
CA ASP A 94 -0.61 -1.03 -7.94
C ASP A 94 -0.60 -2.55 -8.13
N GLY A 95 -1.79 -3.12 -8.33
CA GLY A 95 -1.99 -4.56 -8.42
C GLY A 95 -3.46 -4.96 -8.38
N ASN A 96 -3.71 -6.26 -8.50
CA ASN A 96 -5.07 -6.80 -8.48
C ASN A 96 -5.48 -7.25 -7.07
N GLY A 97 -6.66 -6.80 -6.62
CA GLY A 97 -7.34 -7.32 -5.44
C GLY A 97 -8.29 -8.48 -5.78
N LEU A 98 -9.59 -8.30 -5.51
CA LEU A 98 -10.63 -9.28 -5.82
C LEU A 98 -10.72 -9.68 -7.30
N LEU A 99 -10.25 -8.81 -8.20
CA LEU A 99 -10.20 -9.05 -9.64
C LEU A 99 -9.05 -9.99 -10.07
N HIS A 100 -8.36 -10.65 -9.15
CA HIS A 100 -7.37 -11.67 -9.49
C HIS A 100 -8.06 -13.01 -9.86
N PRO A 101 -7.50 -13.84 -10.78
CA PRO A 101 -8.08 -15.16 -11.12
C PRO A 101 -8.27 -16.10 -9.92
N GLN A 102 -7.49 -15.90 -8.86
CA GLN A 102 -7.57 -16.63 -7.58
C GLN A 102 -8.23 -15.78 -6.47
N GLY A 103 -8.82 -14.63 -6.80
CA GLY A 103 -9.42 -13.65 -5.89
C GLY A 103 -10.73 -14.10 -5.22
N LYS A 104 -11.14 -15.36 -5.40
CA LYS A 104 -12.22 -15.98 -4.62
C LYS A 104 -11.68 -16.35 -3.23
N PHE A 105 -11.69 -15.40 -2.31
CA PHE A 105 -11.59 -15.73 -0.88
C PHE A 105 -12.95 -16.30 -0.42
N TYR A 106 -12.90 -17.41 0.30
CA TYR A 106 -14.04 -18.18 0.79
C TYR A 106 -15.07 -17.31 1.52
N SER A 107 -16.35 -17.50 1.18
CA SER A 107 -17.47 -17.14 2.04
C SER A 107 -17.41 -18.02 3.29
N PHE A 108 -17.30 -17.42 4.46
CA PHE A 108 -17.72 -18.03 5.74
C PHE A 108 -19.07 -17.46 6.11
#